data_AF-A0A098LKB3-F1
#
_entry.id   AF-A0A098LKB3-F1
#
_cell.length_a   1.000
_cell.length_b   1.000
_cell.length_c   1.000
_cell.angle_alpha   90.00
_cell.angle_beta   90.00
_cell.angle_gamma   90.00
#
_symmetry.space_group_name_H-M   'P 1'
#
loop_
_entity.id
_entity.type
_entity.pdbx_description
1 polymer ?
#
loop_
_entity_poly.entity_id
_entity_poly.type
_entity_poly.pdbx_seq_one_letter_code
_entity_poly.pdbx_strand_id
1 'polypeptide(L)'
;MEKIKSTTVISVIHKGEVAIGADGQATLGNTIAKSNVKKIRKLFDGKIICGFAGSTADAFTLLERLEEKLNSYGGNLKRGAIELAKDWRTDRYLRKLEAMLIAADKDEILIVSGTGDVIEPDNQIAAIGSGAMYAQSAALALKKHAPHLSAEEIVRESLNIAGDICIYTNHNLIIETIK
;
A
#
# COMPACT_ATOMS: atom_id res chain seq x y z
N MET A 1 -20.62 9.51 -11.81
CA MET A 1 -19.31 10.20 -11.79
C MET A 1 -18.26 9.20 -12.20
N GLU A 2 -17.32 9.60 -13.06
CA GLU A 2 -16.20 8.73 -13.44
C GLU A 2 -15.30 8.48 -12.22
N LYS A 3 -14.92 7.22 -12.01
CA LYS A 3 -14.08 6.79 -10.88
C LYS A 3 -12.62 7.11 -11.20
N ILE A 4 -11.93 7.78 -10.28
CA ILE A 4 -10.48 8.01 -10.40
C ILE A 4 -9.75 6.67 -10.27
N LYS A 5 -8.94 6.31 -11.26
CA LYS A 5 -8.02 5.18 -11.22
C LYS A 5 -6.66 5.67 -10.76
N SER A 6 -6.28 5.22 -9.58
CA SER A 6 -5.07 5.62 -8.85
C SER A 6 -4.94 4.71 -7.63
N THR A 7 -3.81 4.25 -7.18
CA THR A 7 -2.42 4.31 -7.67
C THR A 7 -1.85 2.91 -7.39
N THR A 8 -0.79 2.48 -8.07
CA THR A 8 -0.15 1.20 -7.77
C THR A 8 0.73 1.36 -6.54
N VAL A 9 0.50 0.51 -5.55
CA VAL A 9 1.28 0.47 -4.30
C VAL A 9 1.77 -0.95 -4.09
N ILE A 10 3.03 -1.11 -3.69
CA ILE A 10 3.63 -2.40 -3.37
C ILE A 10 4.48 -2.28 -2.11
N SER A 11 4.43 -3.30 -1.25
CA SER A 11 5.32 -3.46 -0.10
C SER A 11 6.01 -4.82 -0.14
N VAL A 12 7.29 -4.86 0.24
CA VAL A 12 8.13 -6.05 0.24
C VAL A 12 8.94 -6.09 1.53
N ILE A 13 8.93 -7.24 2.22
CA ILE A 13 9.96 -7.58 3.21
C ILE A 13 11.03 -8.40 2.51
N HIS A 14 12.29 -7.97 2.61
CA HIS A 14 13.42 -8.71 2.08
C HIS A 14 14.67 -8.46 2.93
N LYS A 15 15.36 -9.53 3.33
CA LYS A 15 16.58 -9.47 4.16
C LYS A 15 16.44 -8.64 5.46
N GLY A 16 15.28 -8.70 6.10
CA GLY A 16 15.03 -7.94 7.33
C GLY A 16 14.83 -6.45 7.13
N GLU A 17 14.63 -5.99 5.89
CA GLU A 17 14.23 -4.63 5.57
C GLU A 17 12.84 -4.63 4.95
N VAL A 18 12.06 -3.61 5.27
CA VAL A 18 10.72 -3.40 4.72
C VAL A 18 10.73 -2.17 3.86
N ALA A 19 10.27 -2.30 2.62
CA ALA A 19 10.11 -1.19 1.70
C ALA A 19 8.66 -1.13 1.20
N ILE A 20 8.09 0.06 1.17
CA ILE A 20 6.82 0.33 0.48
C ILE A 20 7.04 1.39 -0.58
N GLY A 21 6.45 1.19 -1.74
CA GLY A 21 6.53 2.12 -2.85
C GLY A 21 5.18 2.32 -3.52
N ALA A 22 5.02 3.46 -4.16
CA ALA A 22 3.85 3.81 -4.93
C ALA A 22 4.24 4.69 -6.11
N ASP A 23 3.53 4.55 -7.22
CA ASP A 23 3.62 5.51 -8.31
C ASP A 23 2.87 6.82 -7.99
N GLY A 24 2.87 7.75 -8.94
CA GLY A 24 2.28 9.08 -8.75
C GLY A 24 1.03 9.34 -9.57
N GLN A 25 0.60 8.39 -10.41
CA GLN A 25 -0.46 8.65 -11.38
C GLN A 25 -1.85 8.63 -10.75
N ALA A 26 -2.65 9.63 -11.11
CA ALA A 26 -4.09 9.63 -10.94
C ALA A 26 -4.77 9.96 -12.27
N THR A 27 -5.58 9.02 -12.74
CA THR A 27 -6.29 9.09 -14.02
C THR A 27 -7.78 9.24 -13.77
N LEU A 28 -8.39 10.27 -14.37
CA LEU A 28 -9.84 10.50 -14.37
C LEU A 28 -10.38 10.20 -15.77
N GLY A 29 -11.21 9.17 -15.89
CA GLY A 29 -11.65 8.67 -17.19
C GLY A 29 -10.46 8.20 -18.01
N ASN A 30 -10.20 8.91 -19.12
CA ASN A 30 -9.08 8.64 -20.03
C ASN A 30 -7.95 9.68 -19.94
N THR A 31 -8.02 10.60 -18.97
CA THR A 31 -7.08 11.72 -18.84
C THR A 31 -6.27 11.60 -17.56
N ILE A 32 -4.95 11.79 -17.65
CA ILE A 32 -4.09 11.91 -16.48
C ILE A 32 -4.39 13.25 -15.81
N ALA A 33 -5.03 13.20 -14.64
CA ALA A 33 -5.39 14.39 -13.87
C ALA A 33 -4.19 14.91 -13.04
N LYS A 34 -3.33 14.00 -12.56
CA LYS A 34 -2.12 14.33 -11.81
C LYS A 34 -1.10 13.20 -11.93
N SER A 35 0.18 13.55 -11.99
CA SER A 35 1.27 12.60 -12.21
C SER A 35 2.16 12.37 -10.97
N ASN A 36 1.92 13.09 -9.86
CA ASN A 36 2.75 13.05 -8.64
C ASN A 36 1.92 13.00 -7.33
N VAL A 37 0.89 12.16 -7.27
CA VAL A 37 0.13 11.96 -6.03
C VAL A 37 0.97 11.21 -5.01
N LYS A 38 0.92 11.63 -3.74
CA LYS A 38 1.60 10.96 -2.63
C LYS A 38 0.62 10.05 -1.90
N LYS A 39 0.82 8.74 -2.01
CA LYS A 39 -0.06 7.70 -1.43
C LYS A 39 0.58 6.91 -0.29
N ILE A 40 1.81 7.26 0.08
CA ILE A 40 2.54 6.65 1.20
C ILE A 40 2.53 7.62 2.37
N ARG A 41 2.33 7.08 3.58
CA ARG A 41 2.36 7.82 4.84
C ARG A 41 3.09 6.99 5.90
N LYS A 42 3.75 7.71 6.81
CA LYS A 42 4.37 7.16 8.01
C LYS A 42 3.42 7.40 9.18
N LEU A 43 3.21 6.36 9.97
CA LEU A 43 2.35 6.30 11.14
C LEU A 43 3.18 5.91 12.36
N PHE A 44 2.65 6.15 13.56
CA PHE A 44 3.22 5.71 14.83
C PHE A 44 4.72 6.05 14.97
N ASP A 45 5.03 7.35 14.94
CA ASP A 45 6.40 7.91 14.98
C ASP A 45 7.34 7.36 13.89
N GLY A 46 6.79 6.97 12.74
CA GLY A 46 7.55 6.44 11.61
C GLY A 46 7.95 4.98 11.73
N LYS A 47 7.44 4.25 12.74
CA LYS A 47 7.66 2.80 12.89
C LYS A 47 6.74 1.97 12.00
N ILE A 48 5.71 2.59 11.43
CA ILE A 48 4.77 1.94 10.52
C ILE A 48 4.69 2.75 9.23
N ILE A 49 4.80 2.08 8.10
CA ILE A 49 4.63 2.66 6.77
C ILE A 49 3.35 2.12 6.15
N CYS A 50 2.53 3.02 5.64
CA CYS A 50 1.24 2.72 5.05
C CYS A 50 1.16 3.25 3.63
N GLY A 51 0.50 2.50 2.75
CA GLY A 51 0.21 2.90 1.39
C GLY A 51 -1.23 2.53 1.04
N PHE A 52 -1.91 3.39 0.28
CA PHE A 52 -3.33 3.20 0.00
C PHE A 52 -3.66 3.34 -1.48
N ALA A 53 -4.64 2.57 -1.94
CA ALA A 53 -5.25 2.70 -3.25
C ALA A 53 -6.72 3.10 -3.07
N GLY A 54 -7.12 4.21 -3.69
CA GLY A 54 -8.45 4.80 -3.52
C GLY A 54 -8.44 6.32 -3.43
N SER A 55 -9.59 6.88 -3.06
CA SER A 55 -9.72 8.33 -2.93
C SER A 55 -8.86 8.86 -1.78
N THR A 56 -8.38 10.09 -1.92
CA THR A 56 -7.51 10.70 -0.91
C THR A 56 -8.25 10.96 0.40
N ALA A 57 -9.53 11.33 0.35
CA ALA A 57 -10.32 11.60 1.55
C ALA A 57 -10.56 10.32 2.39
N ASP A 58 -10.91 9.23 1.72
CA ASP A 58 -11.11 7.92 2.34
C ASP A 58 -9.85 7.46 3.05
N ALA A 59 -8.71 7.64 2.38
CA ALA A 59 -7.43 7.23 2.92
C ALA A 59 -6.99 8.03 4.15
N PHE A 60 -7.16 9.36 4.15
CA PHE A 60 -6.88 10.15 5.35
C PHE A 60 -7.72 9.65 6.53
N THR A 61 -9.01 9.39 6.31
CA THR A 61 -9.91 8.87 7.35
C THR A 61 -9.44 7.52 7.89
N LEU A 62 -9.03 6.61 7.01
CA LEU A 62 -8.56 5.27 7.41
C LEU A 62 -7.22 5.31 8.12
N LEU A 63 -6.30 6.18 7.68
CA LEU A 63 -4.99 6.36 8.30
C LEU A 63 -5.11 7.00 9.69
N GLU A 64 -5.97 8.00 9.86
CA GLU A 64 -6.24 8.61 11.17
C GLU A 64 -6.80 7.57 12.15
N ARG A 65 -7.78 6.77 11.71
CA ARG A 65 -8.32 5.69 12.57
C ARG A 65 -7.28 4.62 12.85
N LEU A 66 -6.43 4.26 11.88
CA LEU A 66 -5.35 3.31 12.13
C LEU A 66 -4.37 3.85 13.18
N GLU A 67 -3.97 5.12 13.06
CA GLU A 67 -3.10 5.80 14.02
C GLU A 67 -3.69 5.77 15.44
N GLU A 68 -5.00 6.04 15.58
CA GLU A 68 -5.71 5.93 16.86
C GLU A 68 -5.65 4.52 17.46
N LYS A 69 -5.87 3.48 16.63
CA LYS A 69 -5.77 2.08 17.09
C LYS A 69 -4.34 1.73 17.47
N LEU A 70 -3.35 2.13 16.67
CA LEU A 70 -1.94 1.88 16.96
C LEU A 70 -1.53 2.51 18.30
N ASN A 71 -1.93 3.76 18.55
CA ASN A 71 -1.70 4.42 19.83
C ASN A 71 -2.37 3.69 21.00
N SER A 72 -3.59 3.18 20.80
CA SER A 72 -4.34 2.44 21.82
C SER A 72 -3.75 1.07 22.15
N TYR A 73 -3.07 0.43 21.19
CA TYR A 73 -2.50 -0.92 21.33
C TYR A 73 -0.96 -0.92 21.36
N GLY A 74 -0.34 0.20 21.71
CA GLY A 74 1.11 0.31 21.91
C GLY A 74 1.93 0.00 20.66
N GLY A 75 1.39 0.29 19.48
CA GLY A 75 2.06 0.05 18.19
C GLY A 75 1.91 -1.37 17.64
N ASN A 76 1.08 -2.23 18.23
CA ASN A 76 0.84 -3.56 17.70
C ASN A 76 0.06 -3.48 16.37
N LEU A 77 0.76 -3.69 15.25
CA LEU A 77 0.21 -3.51 13.91
C LEU A 77 -0.95 -4.46 13.61
N LYS A 78 -0.75 -5.78 13.78
CA LYS A 78 -1.82 -6.79 13.62
C LYS A 78 -3.06 -6.49 14.44
N ARG A 79 -2.90 -6.11 15.71
CA ARG A 79 -4.05 -5.74 16.55
C ARG A 79 -4.73 -4.46 16.07
N GLY A 80 -3.96 -3.42 15.75
CA GLY A 80 -4.48 -2.16 15.23
C GLY A 80 -5.27 -2.35 13.93
N ALA A 81 -4.73 -3.15 13.01
CA ALA A 81 -5.38 -3.48 11.74
C ALA A 81 -6.69 -4.27 11.93
N ILE A 82 -6.73 -5.26 12.84
CA ILE A 82 -7.95 -6.01 13.14
C ILE A 82 -9.04 -5.10 13.73
N GLU A 83 -8.68 -4.21 14.65
CA GLU A 83 -9.66 -3.30 15.24
C GLU A 83 -10.13 -2.22 14.25
N LEU A 84 -9.24 -1.73 13.38
CA LEU A 84 -9.64 -0.90 12.24
C LEU A 84 -10.62 -1.64 11.33
N ALA A 85 -10.34 -2.89 10.97
CA ALA A 85 -11.20 -3.68 10.09
C ALA A 85 -12.61 -3.90 10.69
N LYS A 86 -12.70 -4.10 12.01
CA LYS A 86 -13.98 -4.16 12.73
C LYS A 86 -14.75 -2.83 12.65
N ASP A 87 -14.08 -1.72 12.90
CA ASP A 87 -14.69 -0.38 12.79
C ASP A 87 -15.14 -0.13 11.34
N TRP A 88 -14.31 -0.49 10.37
CA TRP A 88 -14.59 -0.34 8.95
C TRP A 88 -15.84 -1.11 8.55
N ARG A 89 -16.01 -2.34 9.04
CA ARG A 89 -17.17 -3.18 8.75
C ARG A 89 -18.44 -2.75 9.49
N THR A 90 -18.34 -2.09 10.64
CA THR A 90 -19.52 -1.73 11.44
C THR A 90 -20.03 -0.32 11.12
N ASP A 91 -19.12 0.61 10.84
CA ASP A 91 -19.42 1.99 10.52
C ASP A 91 -20.21 2.12 9.20
N ARG A 92 -21.27 2.93 9.20
CA ARG A 92 -22.16 3.12 8.06
C ARG A 92 -21.49 3.86 6.90
N TYR A 93 -20.55 4.75 7.20
CA TYR A 93 -19.81 5.53 6.21
C TYR A 93 -18.63 4.72 5.68
N LEU A 94 -17.84 4.09 6.57
CA LEU A 94 -16.63 3.39 6.15
C LEU A 94 -16.91 2.19 5.23
N ARG A 95 -18.00 1.45 5.44
CA ARG A 95 -18.36 0.31 4.57
C ARG A 95 -18.55 0.64 3.09
N LYS A 96 -18.75 1.92 2.77
CA LYS A 96 -18.93 2.37 1.38
C LYS A 96 -17.59 2.67 0.69
N LEU A 97 -16.49 2.67 1.45
CA LEU A 97 -15.17 2.93 0.93
C LEU A 97 -14.69 1.71 0.16
N GLU A 98 -14.29 1.92 -1.08
CA GLU A 98 -13.72 0.89 -1.95
C GLU A 98 -12.17 0.87 -1.88
N ALA A 99 -11.61 1.54 -0.87
CA ALA A 99 -10.17 1.66 -0.70
C ALA A 99 -9.55 0.37 -0.14
N MET A 100 -8.30 0.14 -0.51
CA MET A 100 -7.44 -0.87 0.12
C MET A 100 -6.23 -0.16 0.74
N LEU A 101 -5.75 -0.72 1.85
CA LEU A 101 -4.63 -0.21 2.63
C LEU A 101 -3.59 -1.32 2.78
N ILE A 102 -2.34 -1.01 2.50
CA ILE A 102 -1.18 -1.78 2.96
C ILE A 102 -0.63 -1.04 4.17
N ALA A 103 -0.37 -1.77 5.25
CA ALA A 103 0.35 -1.27 6.42
C ALA A 103 1.46 -2.26 6.78
N ALA A 104 2.66 -1.75 7.07
CA ALA A 104 3.81 -2.59 7.37
C ALA A 104 4.65 -1.97 8.49
N ASP A 105 5.12 -2.80 9.39
CA ASP A 105 6.17 -2.47 10.37
C ASP A 105 7.47 -3.17 9.95
N LYS A 106 8.43 -3.32 10.86
CA LYS A 106 9.71 -3.99 10.59
C LYS A 106 9.59 -5.53 10.44
N ASP A 107 8.51 -6.12 10.95
CA ASP A 107 8.36 -7.57 11.11
C ASP A 107 7.30 -8.15 10.14
N GLU A 108 6.22 -7.41 9.86
CA GLU A 108 5.09 -7.90 9.07
C GLU A 108 4.51 -6.86 8.09
N ILE A 109 3.83 -7.36 7.04
CA ILE A 109 3.01 -6.57 6.13
C ILE A 109 1.57 -7.06 6.25
N LEU A 110 0.61 -6.15 6.29
CA LEU A 110 -0.81 -6.45 6.28
C LEU A 110 -1.52 -5.68 5.17
N ILE A 111 -2.45 -6.36 4.50
CA ILE A 111 -3.44 -5.77 3.61
C ILE A 111 -4.75 -5.67 4.38
N VAL A 112 -5.34 -4.47 4.44
CA VAL A 112 -6.63 -4.20 5.06
C VAL A 112 -7.60 -3.70 4.00
N SER A 113 -8.79 -4.30 3.94
CA SER A 113 -9.82 -3.97 2.96
C SER A 113 -11.12 -3.52 3.63
N GLY A 114 -11.96 -2.80 2.87
CA GLY A 114 -13.28 -2.35 3.32
C GLY A 114 -14.32 -3.46 3.56
N THR A 115 -14.02 -4.70 3.18
CA THR A 115 -14.82 -5.87 3.55
C THR A 115 -14.59 -6.30 5.01
N GLY A 116 -13.59 -5.70 5.68
CA GLY A 116 -13.20 -6.04 7.04
C GLY A 116 -12.20 -7.19 7.11
N ASP A 117 -11.51 -7.47 6.01
CA ASP A 117 -10.47 -8.50 5.96
C ASP A 117 -9.10 -7.90 6.29
N VAL A 118 -8.32 -8.64 7.06
CA VAL A 118 -6.91 -8.36 7.35
C VAL A 118 -6.11 -9.56 6.90
N ILE A 119 -5.25 -9.35 5.90
CA ILE A 119 -4.56 -10.43 5.19
C ILE A 119 -3.06 -10.19 5.30
N GLU A 120 -2.34 -11.18 5.81
CA GLU A 120 -0.88 -11.25 5.72
C GLU A 120 -0.51 -11.87 4.37
N PRO A 121 0.32 -11.21 3.54
CA PRO A 121 0.58 -11.65 2.19
C PRO A 121 1.55 -12.84 2.16
N ASP A 122 1.29 -13.78 1.25
CA ASP A 122 2.26 -14.82 0.92
C ASP A 122 3.55 -14.19 0.35
N ASN A 123 4.67 -14.87 0.56
CA ASN A 123 6.00 -14.44 0.11
C ASN A 123 6.44 -13.07 0.64
N GLN A 124 5.73 -12.49 1.62
CA GLN A 124 5.96 -11.15 2.15
C GLN A 124 5.96 -10.05 1.08
N ILE A 125 5.04 -10.16 0.11
CA ILE A 125 4.84 -9.17 -0.96
C ILE A 125 3.36 -8.81 -1.02
N ALA A 126 3.03 -7.56 -0.68
CA ALA A 126 1.68 -7.03 -0.83
C ALA A 126 1.64 -6.02 -1.97
N ALA A 127 0.63 -6.09 -2.83
CA ALA A 127 0.39 -5.06 -3.85
C ALA A 127 -1.11 -4.72 -3.95
N ILE A 128 -1.42 -3.45 -4.15
CA ILE A 128 -2.78 -2.93 -4.34
C ILE A 128 -2.80 -1.87 -5.45
N GLY A 129 -3.99 -1.62 -6.01
CA GLY A 129 -4.19 -0.61 -7.04
C GLY A 129 -4.13 -1.15 -8.47
N SER A 130 -4.01 -0.24 -9.44
CA SER A 130 -4.27 -0.53 -10.86
C SER A 130 -3.24 -1.45 -11.52
N GLY A 131 -1.96 -1.29 -11.18
CA GLY A 131 -0.85 -2.11 -11.68
C GLY A 131 -0.38 -3.18 -10.70
N ALA A 132 -1.17 -3.48 -9.66
CA ALA A 132 -0.77 -4.33 -8.54
C ALA A 132 -0.25 -5.70 -8.98
N MET A 133 -0.96 -6.38 -9.88
CA MET A 133 -0.59 -7.72 -10.34
C MET A 133 0.71 -7.74 -11.14
N TYR A 134 0.99 -6.68 -11.90
CA TYR A 134 2.27 -6.54 -12.62
C TYR A 134 3.42 -6.33 -11.65
N ALA A 135 3.25 -5.40 -10.70
CA ALA A 135 4.24 -5.13 -9.67
C ALA A 135 4.50 -6.36 -8.79
N GLN A 136 3.45 -7.06 -8.36
CA GLN A 136 3.56 -8.27 -7.53
C GLN A 136 4.28 -9.40 -8.27
N SER A 137 3.97 -9.61 -9.55
CA SER A 137 4.63 -10.63 -10.37
C SER A 137 6.12 -10.33 -10.55
N ALA A 138 6.46 -9.06 -10.80
CA ALA A 138 7.85 -8.60 -10.89
C ALA A 138 8.59 -8.80 -9.55
N ALA A 139 8.01 -8.35 -8.44
CA ALA A 139 8.61 -8.49 -7.11
C ALA A 139 8.85 -9.97 -6.74
N LEU A 140 7.90 -10.85 -7.06
CA LEU A 140 8.04 -12.28 -6.80
C LEU A 140 9.21 -12.87 -7.60
N ALA A 141 9.33 -12.53 -8.88
CA ALA A 141 10.44 -12.97 -9.72
C ALA A 141 11.79 -12.43 -9.20
N LEU A 142 11.86 -11.15 -8.88
CA LEU A 142 13.07 -10.49 -8.36
C LEU A 142 13.50 -11.08 -7.01
N LYS A 143 12.56 -11.26 -6.08
CA LYS A 143 12.85 -11.86 -4.76
C LYS A 143 13.39 -13.29 -4.89
N LYS A 144 12.90 -14.06 -5.87
CA LYS A 144 13.33 -15.45 -6.09
C LYS A 144 14.64 -15.58 -6.87
N HIS A 145 14.87 -14.72 -7.86
CA HIS A 145 15.95 -14.89 -8.84
C HIS A 145 17.03 -13.81 -8.80
N ALA A 146 16.79 -12.68 -8.12
CA ALA A 146 17.75 -11.61 -7.89
C ALA A 146 17.93 -11.34 -6.39
N PRO A 147 18.30 -12.35 -5.58
CA PRO A 147 18.34 -12.22 -4.12
C PRO A 147 19.39 -11.22 -3.64
N HIS A 148 20.30 -10.74 -4.49
CA HIS A 148 21.29 -9.72 -4.15
C HIS A 148 20.66 -8.33 -3.94
N LEU A 149 19.51 -8.05 -4.54
CA LEU A 149 18.79 -6.79 -4.37
C LEU A 149 18.35 -6.57 -2.91
N SER A 150 18.17 -5.31 -2.55
CA SER A 150 17.53 -4.82 -1.32
C SER A 150 16.00 -4.75 -1.47
N ALA A 151 15.28 -4.55 -0.36
CA ALA A 151 13.82 -4.39 -0.41
C ALA A 151 13.43 -3.15 -1.25
N GLU A 152 14.16 -2.04 -1.09
CA GLU A 152 13.92 -0.81 -1.86
C GLU A 152 14.11 -1.01 -3.36
N GLU A 153 15.19 -1.69 -3.77
CA GLU A 153 15.47 -1.99 -5.18
C GLU A 153 14.40 -2.89 -5.79
N ILE A 154 13.96 -3.94 -5.06
CA ILE A 154 12.86 -4.80 -5.53
C ILE A 154 11.59 -3.99 -5.76
N VAL A 155 11.21 -3.14 -4.80
CA VAL A 155 10.03 -2.27 -4.92
C VAL A 155 10.14 -1.32 -6.11
N ARG A 156 11.31 -0.67 -6.27
CA ARG A 156 11.57 0.27 -7.37
C ARG A 156 11.45 -0.37 -8.73
N GLU A 157 12.13 -1.50 -8.94
CA GLU A 157 12.09 -2.22 -10.21
C GLU A 157 10.70 -2.79 -10.52
N SER A 158 10.00 -3.27 -9.48
CA SER A 158 8.64 -3.79 -9.64
C SER A 158 7.64 -2.72 -10.08
N LEU A 159 7.77 -1.50 -9.55
CA LEU A 159 6.93 -0.36 -9.95
C LEU A 159 7.29 0.14 -11.35
N ASN A 160 8.58 0.15 -11.72
CA ASN A 160 8.99 0.50 -13.08
C ASN A 160 8.40 -0.47 -14.11
N ILE A 161 8.52 -1.78 -13.87
CA ILE A 161 7.91 -2.82 -14.74
C ILE A 161 6.40 -2.64 -14.80
N ALA A 162 5.75 -2.31 -13.68
CA ALA A 162 4.31 -2.02 -13.69
C ALA A 162 3.98 -0.75 -14.50
N GLY A 163 4.82 0.28 -14.46
CA GLY A 163 4.69 1.50 -15.27
C GLY A 163 4.88 1.27 -16.77
N ASP A 164 5.75 0.33 -17.15
CA ASP A 164 5.97 -0.04 -18.55
C ASP A 164 4.77 -0.80 -19.17
N ILE A 165 3.95 -1.45 -18.33
CA ILE A 165 2.86 -2.32 -18.77
C ILE A 165 1.48 -1.68 -18.53
N CYS A 166 1.28 -1.07 -17.36
CA CYS A 166 -0.02 -0.56 -16.93
C CYS A 166 -0.18 0.92 -17.29
N ILE A 167 -1.13 1.22 -18.18
CA ILE A 167 -1.48 2.60 -18.57
C ILE A 167 -1.94 3.51 -17.40
N TYR A 168 -2.18 2.95 -16.22
CA TYR A 168 -2.61 3.65 -15.00
C TYR A 168 -1.49 3.77 -13.94
N THR A 169 -0.25 3.40 -14.27
CA THR A 169 0.93 3.45 -13.40
C THR A 169 2.03 4.22 -14.12
N ASN A 170 2.76 5.10 -13.44
CA ASN A 170 3.89 5.81 -14.03
C ASN A 170 5.22 5.58 -13.29
N HIS A 171 6.28 6.21 -13.78
CA HIS A 171 7.63 6.12 -13.20
C HIS A 171 7.91 7.20 -12.13
N ASN A 172 6.89 7.95 -11.70
CA ASN A 172 7.06 8.95 -10.65
C ASN A 172 6.88 8.27 -9.29
N LEU A 173 7.94 7.62 -8.82
CA LEU A 173 7.88 6.75 -7.66
C LEU A 173 8.20 7.50 -6.36
N ILE A 174 7.47 7.14 -5.30
CA ILE A 174 7.85 7.43 -3.91
C ILE A 174 8.08 6.10 -3.25
N ILE A 175 9.21 5.95 -2.54
CA ILE A 175 9.56 4.74 -1.83
C ILE A 175 10.02 5.13 -0.43
N GLU A 176 9.54 4.40 0.57
CA GLU A 176 9.87 4.56 1.98
C GLU A 176 10.31 3.22 2.55
N THR A 177 11.26 3.24 3.47
CA THR A 177 11.80 2.04 4.10
C THR A 177 11.74 2.11 5.62
N ILE A 178 11.68 0.93 6.25
CA ILE A 178 11.82 0.71 7.70
C ILE A 178 12.81 -0.44 7.91
N LYS A 179 13.61 -0.33 8.97
CA LYS A 179 14.57 -1.33 9.44
C LYS A 179 14.24 -1.76 10.86
#